data_AF-A0A061NXN5-F1
#
_entry.id   AF-A0A061NXN5-F1
#
_cell.length_a   1.000
_cell.length_b   1.000
_cell.length_c   1.000
_cell.angle_alpha   90.00
_cell.angle_beta   90.00
_cell.angle_gamma   90.00
#
_symmetry.space_group_name_H-M   'P 1'
#
loop_
_entity.id
_entity.type
_entity.pdbx_description
1 polymer ?
#
loop_
_entity_poly.entity_id
_entity_poly.type
_entity_poly.pdbx_seq_one_letter_code
_entity_poly.pdbx_strand_id
1 'polypeptide(L)'
;MRTIENDMHVDTYNALGASPTPIAWPETYSSIQQGIVDGLDTSYGVFESGNLFEVQDYYTETNLYYASAYLIMSQDRFDSLPEDIQDTLQTLGRSFASEQRAINQDMEVEQKQHMIDEGMEIVDHSDVDVEAFRESVQSVYDRHADSFGDYVERITNLNR
;
A
#
# COMPACT_ATOMS: atom_id res chain seq x y z
N MET A 1 -6.89 -8.04 12.44
CA MET A 1 -6.24 -7.23 11.40
C MET A 1 -6.83 -7.56 10.04
N ARG A 2 -7.44 -6.62 9.32
CA ARG A 2 -7.86 -6.86 7.93
C ARG A 2 -6.64 -6.93 7.02
N THR A 3 -6.62 -7.87 6.07
CA THR A 3 -5.64 -7.91 4.98
C THR A 3 -6.34 -7.99 3.61
N ILE A 4 -5.62 -7.64 2.54
CA ILE A 4 -5.99 -8.09 1.19
C ILE A 4 -5.77 -9.61 1.04
N GLU A 5 -6.40 -10.21 0.03
CA GLU A 5 -6.23 -11.63 -0.35
C GLU A 5 -4.86 -11.88 -0.97
N ASN A 6 -3.82 -11.87 -0.15
CA ASN A 6 -2.44 -12.10 -0.55
C ASN A 6 -1.69 -12.85 0.56
N ASP A 7 -1.14 -14.02 0.23
CA ASP A 7 -0.50 -14.90 1.21
C ASP A 7 0.71 -14.24 1.89
N MET A 8 1.52 -13.49 1.13
CA MET A 8 2.66 -12.74 1.70
C MET A 8 2.17 -11.67 2.69
N HIS A 9 1.06 -11.00 2.40
CA HIS A 9 0.49 -10.00 3.30
C HIS A 9 -0.07 -10.61 4.59
N VAL A 10 -0.73 -11.78 4.47
CA VAL A 10 -1.19 -12.58 5.62
C VAL A 10 0.00 -13.05 6.46
N ASP A 11 1.04 -13.58 5.83
CA ASP A 11 2.26 -14.01 6.52
C ASP A 11 2.97 -12.85 7.23
N THR A 12 3.03 -11.66 6.61
CA THR A 12 3.57 -10.43 7.23
C THR A 12 2.86 -10.09 8.53
N TYR A 13 1.52 -10.02 8.54
CA TYR A 13 0.79 -9.68 9.75
C TYR A 13 0.80 -10.79 10.81
N ASN A 14 0.87 -12.06 10.41
CA ASN A 14 1.13 -13.15 11.36
C ASN A 14 2.50 -13.00 12.03
N ALA A 15 3.55 -12.66 11.26
CA ALA A 15 4.90 -12.46 11.76
C ALA A 15 4.99 -11.25 12.70
N LEU A 16 4.19 -10.20 12.45
CA LEU A 16 4.01 -9.05 13.34
C LEU A 16 3.15 -9.35 14.58
N GLY A 17 2.69 -10.59 14.77
CA GLY A 17 1.92 -11.02 15.93
C GLY A 17 0.43 -10.68 15.89
N ALA A 18 -0.08 -10.21 14.74
CA ALA A 18 -1.50 -9.96 14.55
C ALA A 18 -2.25 -11.25 14.13
N SER A 19 -3.58 -11.19 14.18
CA SER A 19 -4.46 -12.20 13.57
C SER A 19 -5.04 -11.63 12.26
N PRO A 20 -4.41 -11.90 11.10
CA PRO A 20 -4.87 -11.41 9.80
C PRO A 20 -6.13 -12.15 9.34
N THR A 21 -7.09 -11.38 8.83
CA THR A 21 -8.33 -11.85 8.22
C THR A 21 -8.47 -11.19 6.85
N PRO A 22 -8.34 -11.96 5.75
CA PRO A 22 -8.60 -11.43 4.41
C PRO A 22 -10.06 -10.98 4.29
N ILE A 23 -10.27 -9.71 3.94
CA ILE A 23 -11.61 -9.13 3.72
C ILE A 23 -11.58 -8.28 2.45
N ALA A 24 -12.56 -8.51 1.58
CA ALA A 24 -12.73 -7.77 0.35
C ALA A 24 -12.97 -6.29 0.65
N TRP A 25 -12.40 -5.39 -0.18
CA TRP A 25 -12.46 -3.95 0.07
C TRP A 25 -13.88 -3.40 0.37
N PRO A 26 -14.95 -3.80 -0.35
CA PRO A 26 -16.31 -3.31 -0.08
C PRO A 26 -16.86 -3.66 1.31
N GLU A 27 -16.30 -4.67 1.97
CA GLU A 27 -16.72 -5.15 3.30
C GLU A 27 -15.83 -4.60 4.42
N THR A 28 -14.73 -3.91 4.10
CA THR A 28 -13.73 -3.45 5.08
C THR A 28 -14.31 -2.47 6.09
N TYR A 29 -14.97 -1.39 5.63
CA TYR A 29 -15.51 -0.36 6.52
C TYR A 29 -16.51 -0.96 7.51
N SER A 30 -17.46 -1.76 7.01
CA SER A 30 -18.50 -2.37 7.86
C SER A 30 -17.92 -3.42 8.80
N SER A 31 -16.88 -4.15 8.39
CA SER A 31 -16.17 -5.11 9.23
C SER A 31 -15.43 -4.44 10.38
N ILE A 32 -14.80 -3.30 10.13
CA ILE A 32 -14.15 -2.49 11.16
C ILE A 32 -15.21 -1.91 12.11
N GLN A 33 -16.25 -1.28 11.56
CA GLN A 33 -17.34 -0.68 12.34
C GLN A 33 -18.03 -1.69 13.26
N GLN A 34 -18.17 -2.94 12.82
CA GLN A 34 -18.79 -4.03 13.59
C GLN A 34 -17.81 -4.74 14.55
N GLY A 35 -16.52 -4.38 14.52
CA GLY A 35 -15.49 -5.01 15.35
C GLY A 35 -15.15 -6.44 14.92
N ILE A 36 -15.39 -6.81 13.67
CA ILE A 36 -14.94 -8.10 13.10
C ILE A 36 -13.40 -8.11 12.97
N VAL A 37 -12.82 -6.95 12.68
CA VAL A 37 -11.38 -6.69 12.62
C VAL A 37 -11.08 -5.33 13.24
N ASP A 38 -9.94 -5.22 13.91
CA ASP A 38 -9.62 -4.01 14.68
C ASP A 38 -9.02 -2.87 13.84
N GLY A 39 -8.56 -3.18 12.63
CA GLY A 39 -7.99 -2.18 11.73
C GLY A 39 -7.52 -2.76 10.41
N LEU A 40 -6.90 -1.91 9.59
CA LEU A 40 -6.30 -2.20 8.29
C LEU A 40 -4.97 -1.42 8.11
N ASP A 41 -4.18 -1.80 7.10
CA ASP A 41 -3.12 -0.96 6.56
C ASP A 41 -3.50 -0.42 5.19
N THR A 42 -3.19 0.84 4.95
CA THR A 42 -3.33 1.48 3.65
C THR A 42 -2.68 2.87 3.68
N SER A 43 -2.48 3.51 2.52
CA SER A 43 -2.03 4.91 2.45
C SER A 43 -3.13 5.90 2.85
N TYR A 44 -2.74 7.13 3.17
CA TYR A 44 -3.66 8.23 3.50
C TYR A 44 -4.78 8.39 2.47
N GLY A 45 -4.47 8.43 1.17
CA GLY A 45 -5.51 8.66 0.16
C GLY A 45 -6.55 7.55 0.04
N VAL A 46 -6.16 6.30 0.27
CA VAL A 46 -7.12 5.18 0.31
C VAL A 46 -7.88 5.16 1.64
N PHE A 47 -7.22 5.53 2.74
CA PHE A 47 -7.85 5.66 4.05
C PHE A 47 -8.96 6.72 4.04
N GLU A 48 -8.67 7.88 3.49
CA GLU A 48 -9.60 9.00 3.34
C GLU A 48 -10.75 8.64 2.39
N SER A 49 -10.46 8.15 1.18
CA SER A 49 -11.51 7.82 0.20
C SER A 49 -12.41 6.67 0.65
N GLY A 50 -11.95 5.84 1.58
CA GLY A 50 -12.75 4.82 2.25
C GLY A 50 -13.53 5.32 3.48
N ASN A 51 -13.42 6.60 3.82
CA ASN A 51 -13.95 7.22 5.05
C ASN A 51 -13.51 6.48 6.33
N LEU A 52 -12.33 5.86 6.33
CA LEU A 52 -11.92 4.96 7.41
C LEU A 52 -11.62 5.70 8.72
N PHE A 53 -11.39 7.01 8.64
CA PHE A 53 -11.27 7.91 9.80
C PHE A 53 -12.56 8.00 10.64
N GLU A 54 -13.71 7.60 10.08
CA GLU A 54 -14.97 7.54 10.84
C GLU A 54 -15.05 6.32 11.77
N VAL A 55 -14.22 5.30 11.54
CA VAL A 55 -14.30 3.97 12.19
C VAL A 55 -12.96 3.50 12.74
N GLN A 56 -11.96 4.39 12.80
CA GLN A 56 -10.63 4.12 13.32
C GLN A 56 -10.14 5.35 14.09
N ASP A 57 -9.53 5.11 15.26
CA ASP A 57 -9.06 6.18 16.14
C ASP A 57 -7.59 6.56 15.88
N TYR A 58 -6.80 5.65 15.31
CA TYR A 58 -5.35 5.79 15.15
C TYR A 58 -4.89 5.51 13.72
N TYR A 59 -3.90 6.27 13.26
CA TYR A 59 -3.13 5.98 12.05
C TYR A 59 -1.64 6.01 12.39
N THR A 60 -0.94 4.90 12.18
CA THR A 60 0.51 4.78 12.46
C THR A 60 1.30 4.76 11.16
N GLU A 61 2.22 5.70 11.01
CA GLU A 61 3.08 5.85 9.81
C GLU A 61 4.24 4.83 9.81
N THR A 62 3.87 3.55 9.68
CA THR A 62 4.82 2.43 9.72
C THR A 62 5.67 2.30 8.46
N ASN A 63 5.21 2.83 7.31
CA ASN A 63 5.88 2.71 6.01
C ASN A 63 6.26 1.26 5.64
N LEU A 64 5.35 0.31 5.93
CA LEU A 64 5.59 -1.14 5.80
C LEU A 64 5.96 -1.60 4.38
N TYR A 65 5.37 -1.00 3.35
CA TYR A 65 5.68 -1.32 1.96
C TYR A 65 5.33 -0.17 1.02
N TYR A 66 5.90 -0.22 -0.18
CA TYR A 66 5.56 0.70 -1.27
C TYR A 66 4.42 0.12 -2.12
N ALA A 67 3.25 0.76 -2.09
CA ALA A 67 2.13 0.39 -2.94
C ALA A 67 2.24 1.07 -4.32
N SER A 68 2.40 0.28 -5.38
CA SER A 68 2.46 0.79 -6.76
C SER A 68 1.20 0.49 -7.54
N ALA A 69 0.71 1.46 -8.31
CA ALA A 69 -0.32 1.26 -9.32
C ALA A 69 0.30 1.06 -10.71
N TYR A 70 -0.31 0.20 -11.53
CA TYR A 70 0.15 -0.08 -12.89
C TYR A 70 -0.87 0.40 -13.91
N LEU A 71 -0.40 1.16 -14.90
CA LEU A 71 -1.18 1.44 -16.11
C LEU A 71 -1.02 0.26 -17.07
N ILE A 72 -2.09 -0.52 -17.25
CA ILE A 72 -2.07 -1.74 -18.06
C ILE A 72 -3.07 -1.61 -19.22
N MET A 73 -2.68 -2.10 -20.38
CA MET A 73 -3.53 -2.22 -21.57
C MET A 73 -3.42 -3.63 -22.15
N SER A 74 -4.48 -4.11 -22.80
CA SER A 74 -4.41 -5.34 -23.61
C SER A 74 -3.37 -5.17 -24.73
N GLN A 75 -2.44 -6.14 -24.83
CA GLN A 75 -1.41 -6.15 -25.86
C GLN A 75 -2.01 -6.09 -27.27
N ASP A 76 -2.99 -6.96 -27.58
CA ASP A 76 -3.67 -6.97 -28.89
C ASP A 76 -4.30 -5.63 -29.23
N ARG A 77 -4.85 -4.93 -28.22
CA ARG A 77 -5.40 -3.59 -28.43
C ARG A 77 -4.30 -2.58 -28.70
N PHE A 78 -3.23 -2.59 -27.92
CA PHE A 78 -2.09 -1.69 -28.10
C PHE A 78 -1.46 -1.88 -29.49
N ASP A 79 -1.20 -3.12 -29.90
CA ASP A 79 -0.59 -3.46 -31.20
C ASP A 79 -1.49 -3.10 -32.39
N SER A 80 -2.81 -3.04 -32.18
CA SER A 80 -3.77 -2.61 -33.20
C SER A 80 -3.81 -1.09 -33.42
N LEU A 81 -3.19 -0.30 -32.54
CA LEU A 81 -3.13 1.15 -32.66
C LEU A 81 -2.08 1.57 -33.70
N PRO A 82 -2.27 2.72 -34.37
CA PRO A 82 -1.21 3.35 -35.16
C PRO A 82 0.07 3.59 -34.34
N GLU A 83 1.23 3.51 -34.99
CA GLU A 83 2.56 3.63 -34.34
C GLU A 83 2.72 4.96 -33.57
N ASP A 84 2.24 6.06 -34.14
CA ASP A 84 2.26 7.39 -33.50
C ASP A 84 1.42 7.44 -32.21
N ILE A 85 0.33 6.68 -32.16
CA ILE A 85 -0.49 6.55 -30.94
C ILE A 85 0.20 5.66 -29.92
N GLN A 86 0.82 4.56 -30.34
CA GLN A 86 1.59 3.69 -29.44
C GLN A 86 2.71 4.47 -28.75
N ASP A 87 3.48 5.25 -29.51
CA ASP A 87 4.56 6.10 -29.01
C ASP A 87 4.04 7.19 -28.06
N THR A 88 2.91 7.80 -28.41
CA THR A 88 2.25 8.81 -27.56
C THR A 88 1.84 8.22 -26.22
N LEU A 89 1.20 7.05 -26.22
CA LEU A 89 0.77 6.37 -24.99
C LEU A 89 1.96 6.00 -24.09
N GLN A 90 3.04 5.47 -24.68
CA GLN A 90 4.25 5.13 -23.91
C GLN A 90 4.94 6.38 -23.33
N THR A 91 5.06 7.44 -24.13
CA THR A 91 5.71 8.68 -23.70
C THR A 91 4.92 9.37 -22.59
N LEU A 92 3.61 9.56 -22.80
CA LEU A 92 2.74 10.18 -21.81
C LEU A 92 2.59 9.31 -20.56
N GLY A 93 2.44 7.99 -20.71
CA GLY A 93 2.37 7.08 -19.58
C GLY A 93 3.59 7.16 -18.65
N ARG A 94 4.80 7.25 -19.22
CA ARG A 94 6.05 7.42 -18.44
C ARG A 94 6.15 8.78 -17.78
N SER A 95 5.82 9.85 -18.51
CA SER A 95 5.87 11.22 -17.99
C SER A 95 4.86 11.40 -16.85
N PHE A 96 3.61 11.00 -17.09
CA PHE A 96 2.53 11.17 -16.13
C PHE A 96 2.71 10.28 -14.89
N ALA A 97 3.35 9.12 -15.01
CA ALA A 97 3.68 8.30 -13.84
C ALA A 97 4.58 9.05 -12.84
N SER A 98 5.50 9.91 -13.30
CA SER A 98 6.34 10.71 -12.40
C SER A 98 5.57 11.88 -11.79
N GLU A 99 4.77 12.56 -12.59
CA GLU A 99 3.94 13.68 -12.14
C GLU A 99 2.89 13.22 -11.13
N GLN A 100 2.23 12.10 -11.40
CA GLN A 100 1.23 11.51 -10.51
C GLN A 100 1.81 11.14 -9.14
N ARG A 101 3.07 10.66 -9.07
CA ARG A 101 3.72 10.41 -7.78
C ARG A 101 3.92 11.69 -6.96
N ALA A 102 4.30 12.78 -7.60
CA ALA A 102 4.44 14.08 -6.92
C ALA A 102 3.08 14.59 -6.45
N ILE A 103 2.03 14.49 -7.29
CA ILE A 103 0.66 14.84 -6.91
C ILE A 103 0.20 14.04 -5.69
N ASN A 104 0.45 12.73 -5.66
CA ASN A 104 0.11 11.90 -4.51
C ASN A 104 0.82 12.39 -3.23
N GLN A 105 2.12 12.69 -3.29
CA GLN A 105 2.86 13.20 -2.14
C GLN A 105 2.32 14.54 -1.64
N ASP A 106 1.96 15.44 -2.55
CA ASP A 106 1.38 16.74 -2.19
C ASP A 106 -0.01 16.55 -1.55
N MET A 107 -0.83 15.64 -2.09
CA MET A 107 -2.15 15.32 -1.54
C MET A 107 -2.06 14.70 -0.14
N GLU A 108 -1.10 13.81 0.12
CA GLU A 108 -0.97 13.15 1.42
C GLU A 108 -0.88 14.15 2.60
N VAL A 109 -0.31 15.34 2.38
CA VAL A 109 -0.28 16.42 3.39
C VAL A 109 -1.69 16.90 3.73
N GLU A 110 -2.51 17.18 2.73
CA GLU A 110 -3.89 17.65 2.91
C GLU A 110 -4.75 16.55 3.54
N GLN A 111 -4.55 15.30 3.12
CA GLN A 111 -5.31 14.14 3.61
C GLN A 111 -4.97 13.82 5.07
N LYS A 112 -3.69 13.89 5.45
CA LYS A 112 -3.26 13.77 6.84
C LYS A 112 -3.89 14.87 7.70
N GLN A 113 -3.89 16.11 7.22
CA GLN A 113 -4.50 17.22 7.96
C GLN A 113 -6.00 17.04 8.12
N HIS A 114 -6.71 16.64 7.06
CA HIS A 114 -8.14 16.36 7.13
C HIS A 114 -8.46 15.26 8.16
N MET A 115 -7.68 14.18 8.20
CA MET A 115 -7.86 13.12 9.20
C MET A 115 -7.61 13.60 10.65
N ILE A 116 -6.63 14.47 10.86
CA ILE A 116 -6.39 15.10 12.17
C ILE A 116 -7.58 15.97 12.56
N ASP A 117 -8.14 16.74 11.61
CA ASP A 117 -9.29 17.60 11.84
C ASP A 117 -10.56 16.79 12.17
N GLU A 118 -10.70 15.59 11.61
CA GLU A 118 -11.74 14.60 11.95
C GLU A 118 -11.46 13.83 13.25
N GLY A 119 -10.34 14.13 13.93
CA GLY A 119 -10.05 13.65 15.29
C GLY A 119 -9.16 12.41 15.38
N MET A 120 -8.55 11.97 14.27
CA MET A 120 -7.67 10.81 14.28
C MET A 120 -6.31 11.12 14.92
N GLU A 121 -5.80 10.19 15.73
CA GLU A 121 -4.47 10.30 16.34
C GLU A 121 -3.41 9.73 15.38
N ILE A 122 -2.50 10.59 14.92
CA ILE A 122 -1.39 10.18 14.06
C ILE A 122 -0.16 9.85 14.90
N VAL A 123 0.29 8.60 14.81
CA VAL A 123 1.61 8.17 15.31
C VAL A 123 2.62 8.37 14.19
N ASP A 124 3.48 9.37 14.37
CA ASP A 124 4.46 9.77 13.37
C ASP A 124 5.52 8.68 13.15
N HIS A 125 6.04 8.61 11.93
CA HIS A 125 7.07 7.64 11.58
C HIS A 125 8.29 7.69 12.50
N SER A 126 8.66 8.88 12.97
CA SER A 126 9.81 9.07 13.88
C SER A 126 9.64 8.42 15.26
N ASP A 127 8.40 8.11 15.66
CA ASP A 127 8.08 7.43 16.92
C ASP A 127 7.95 5.90 16.75
N VAL A 128 8.09 5.38 15.52
CA VAL A 128 7.98 3.95 15.20
C VAL A 128 9.35 3.27 15.28
N ASP A 129 9.45 2.16 16.02
CA ASP A 129 10.62 1.27 15.98
C ASP A 129 10.61 0.42 14.71
N VAL A 130 10.99 1.04 13.59
CA VAL A 130 11.02 0.40 12.27
C VAL A 130 11.91 -0.85 12.26
N GLU A 131 12.97 -0.87 13.08
CA GLU A 131 13.88 -2.02 13.11
C GLU A 131 13.20 -3.24 13.73
N ALA A 132 12.43 -3.06 14.80
CA ALA A 132 11.62 -4.14 15.37
C ALA A 132 10.62 -4.72 14.36
N PHE A 133 9.99 -3.87 13.52
CA PHE A 133 9.13 -4.35 12.42
C PHE A 133 9.93 -5.14 11.39
N ARG A 134 11.10 -4.65 10.95
CA ARG A 134 11.96 -5.33 9.98
C ARG A 134 12.45 -6.68 10.47
N GLU A 135 12.88 -6.76 11.72
CA GLU A 135 13.35 -8.00 12.34
C GLU A 135 12.22 -9.03 12.43
N SER A 136 11.02 -8.60 12.82
CA SER A 136 9.86 -9.48 12.98
C SER A 136 9.43 -10.16 11.67
N VAL A 137 9.59 -9.49 10.53
CA VAL A 137 9.14 -9.99 9.22
C VAL A 137 10.22 -10.73 8.41
N GLN A 138 11.44 -10.91 8.94
CA GLN A 138 12.53 -11.59 8.19
C GLN A 138 12.14 -12.99 7.70
N SER A 139 11.43 -13.75 8.54
CA SER A 139 10.96 -15.10 8.17
C SER A 139 10.01 -15.13 6.96
N VAL A 140 9.35 -14.01 6.65
CA VAL A 140 8.48 -13.87 5.48
C VAL A 140 9.32 -13.75 4.21
N TYR A 141 10.44 -13.00 4.26
CA TYR A 141 11.39 -12.95 3.16
C TYR A 141 11.95 -14.35 2.86
N ASP A 142 12.39 -15.08 3.89
CA ASP A 142 12.91 -16.44 3.73
C ASP A 142 11.89 -17.39 3.09
N ARG A 143 10.61 -17.28 3.49
CA ARG A 143 9.53 -18.13 2.99
C ARG A 143 9.19 -17.85 1.54
N HIS A 144 9.22 -16.59 1.12
CA HIS A 144 8.73 -16.16 -0.19
C HIS A 144 9.84 -15.95 -1.22
N ALA A 145 11.11 -15.82 -0.80
CA ALA A 145 12.24 -15.46 -1.67
C ALA A 145 12.37 -16.36 -2.92
N ASP A 146 12.20 -17.67 -2.78
CA ASP A 146 12.31 -18.62 -3.90
C ASP A 146 11.29 -18.33 -5.02
N SER A 147 10.13 -17.75 -4.68
CA SER A 147 9.09 -17.38 -5.66
C SER A 147 9.47 -16.14 -6.47
N PHE A 148 10.45 -15.35 -5.99
CA PHE A 148 10.84 -14.07 -6.55
C PHE A 148 12.28 -14.04 -7.07
N GLY A 149 13.06 -15.11 -6.93
CA GLY A 149 14.41 -15.22 -7.50
C GLY A 149 15.34 -14.07 -7.09
N ASP A 150 16.07 -13.48 -8.05
CA ASP A 150 17.02 -12.40 -7.81
C ASP A 150 16.37 -11.04 -7.50
N TYR A 151 15.05 -10.92 -7.66
CA TYR A 151 14.35 -9.65 -7.42
C TYR A 151 14.46 -9.20 -5.97
N VAL A 152 14.45 -10.12 -5.00
CA VAL A 152 14.59 -9.78 -3.58
C VAL A 152 15.93 -9.08 -3.34
N GLU A 153 17.04 -9.70 -3.77
CA GLU A 153 18.38 -9.14 -3.63
C GLU A 153 18.51 -7.78 -4.33
N ARG A 154 17.98 -7.67 -5.56
CA ARG A 154 18.03 -6.42 -6.33
C ARG A 154 17.28 -5.29 -5.64
N ILE A 155 16.07 -5.55 -5.13
CA ILE A 155 15.26 -4.54 -4.44
C ILE A 155 15.92 -4.12 -3.13
N THR A 156 16.43 -5.06 -2.33
CA THR A 156 17.14 -4.75 -1.08
C THR A 156 18.38 -3.87 -1.31
N ASN A 157 19.05 -4.04 -2.46
CA ASN A 157 20.23 -3.26 -2.81
C ASN A 157 19.93 -1.89 -3.46
N LEU A 158 18.69 -1.60 -3.88
CA LEU A 158 18.31 -0.28 -4.43
C LEU A 158 18.27 0.81 -3.36
N ASN A 159 18.08 0.43 -2.09
CA ASN A 159 17.90 1.35 -0.96
C ASN A 159 19.12 1.42 -0.03
N ARG A 160 20.29 0.92 -0.47
CA ARG A 160 21.58 1.03 0.23
C ARG A 160 22.44 2.16 -0.33
#